data_AF-A0A0R3NJM5-F1
#
_entry.id   AF-A0A0R3NJM5-F1
#
_cell.length_a   1.000
_cell.length_b   1.000
_cell.length_c   1.000
_cell.angle_alpha   90.00
_cell.angle_beta   90.00
_cell.angle_gamma   90.00
#
_symmetry.space_group_name_H-M   'P 1'
#
loop_
_entity.id
_entity.type
_entity.pdbx_description
1 polymer ?
#
loop_
_entity_poly.entity_id
_entity_poly.type
_entity_poly.pdbx_seq_one_letter_code
_entity_poly.pdbx_strand_id
1 'polypeptide(L)' 'MVIERSPASLHGGLSPTKQTQSALARDLDARAMIAMDEAREMSPGDERTEAIHKAIVLRNAFEIHELLCGKRGAPAT' A
#
# COMPACT_ATOMS: atom_id res chain seq x y z
N MET A 1 17.15 46.88 6.03
CA MET A 1 16.56 46.21 7.20
C MET A 1 15.39 45.38 6.69
N VAL A 2 15.45 44.07 6.94
CA VAL A 2 14.40 43.04 6.83
C VAL A 2 13.84 42.73 5.43
N ILE A 3 14.34 41.61 4.90
CA ILE A 3 13.69 40.78 3.87
C ILE A 3 12.73 39.85 4.62
N GLU A 4 11.44 39.93 4.33
CA GLU A 4 10.48 38.88 4.71
C GLU A 4 9.72 38.47 3.44
N ARG A 5 10.38 37.65 2.62
CA ARG A 5 9.68 36.81 1.65
C ARG A 5 9.38 35.50 2.36
N SER A 6 8.23 35.46 3.02
CA SER A 6 7.68 34.22 3.56
C SER A 6 7.60 33.18 2.45
N PRO A 7 8.18 31.97 2.61
CA PRO A 7 7.93 30.92 1.65
C PRO A 7 6.49 30.48 1.84
N ALA A 8 5.68 30.71 0.81
CA ALA A 8 4.47 29.93 0.59
C ALA A 8 4.90 28.46 0.49
N SER A 9 4.98 27.77 1.62
CA SER A 9 5.17 26.33 1.65
C SER A 9 3.85 25.71 1.21
N LEU A 10 3.76 25.43 -0.08
CA LEU A 10 2.81 24.51 -0.69
C LEU A 10 3.08 23.11 -0.12
N HIS A 11 2.80 22.89 1.16
CA HIS A 11 2.86 21.57 1.76
C HIS A 11 1.50 20.90 1.56
N GLY A 12 1.17 20.62 0.30
CA GLY A 12 0.15 19.64 -0.09
C GLY A 12 0.61 18.20 0.18
N GLY A 13 1.37 18.00 1.26
CA GLY A 13 1.86 16.69 1.69
C GLY A 13 0.76 15.97 2.46
N LEU A 14 0.46 14.74 2.07
CA LEU A 14 -0.38 13.83 2.84
C LEU A 14 0.09 13.81 4.30
N SER A 15 -0.84 13.85 5.25
CA SER A 15 -0.51 13.76 6.67
C SER A 15 0.36 12.52 6.94
N PRO A 16 1.26 12.54 7.95
CA PRO A 16 2.16 11.41 8.23
C PRO A 16 1.45 10.05 8.31
N THR A 17 0.24 10.04 8.87
CA THR A 17 -0.62 8.85 8.95
C THR A 17 -1.06 8.32 7.58
N LYS A 18 -1.39 9.21 6.63
CA LYS A 18 -1.76 8.86 5.26
C LYS A 18 -0.54 8.40 4.45
N GLN A 19 0.64 8.98 4.71
CA GLN A 19 1.88 8.53 4.09
C GLN A 19 2.27 7.13 4.54
N THR A 20 2.22 6.84 5.84
CA THR A 20 2.49 5.49 6.37
C THR A 20 1.49 4.46 5.86
N GLN A 21 0.20 4.82 5.80
CA GLN A 21 -0.84 3.97 5.20
C GLN A 21 -0.53 3.66 3.71
N SER A 22 -0.19 4.68 2.92
CA SER A 22 0.18 4.48 1.51
C SER A 22 1.44 3.61 1.35
N ALA A 23 2.42 3.75 2.24
CA ALA A 23 3.63 2.91 2.23
C ALA A 23 3.31 1.45 2.56
N LEU A 24 2.45 1.21 3.56
CA LEU A 24 2.02 -0.14 3.94
C LEU A 24 1.23 -0.82 2.80
N ALA A 25 0.30 -0.10 2.16
CA ALA A 25 -0.45 -0.63 1.01
C ALA A 25 0.49 -1.09 -0.12
N ARG A 26 1.48 -0.25 -0.47
CA ARG A 26 2.47 -0.58 -1.51
C ARG A 26 3.34 -1.77 -1.14
N ASP A 27 3.75 -1.89 0.13
CA ASP A 27 4.53 -3.03 0.62
C ASP A 27 3.73 -4.34 0.55
N LEU A 28 2.44 -4.31 0.92
CA LEU A 28 1.57 -5.48 0.83
C LEU A 28 1.38 -5.96 -0.61
N ASP A 29 1.11 -5.06 -1.56
CA ASP A 29 0.95 -5.42 -2.98
C ASP A 29 2.27 -5.92 -3.59
N ALA A 30 3.39 -5.26 -3.28
CA ALA A 30 4.71 -5.71 -3.74
C ALA A 30 5.06 -7.12 -3.24
N ARG A 31 4.80 -7.42 -1.96
CA ARG A 31 5.02 -8.76 -1.41
C ARG A 31 4.08 -9.81 -2.01
N ALA A 32 2.84 -9.44 -2.32
CA ALA A 32 1.91 -10.34 -3.00
C ALA A 32 2.43 -10.72 -4.39
N MET A 33 2.95 -9.75 -5.15
CA MET A 33 3.58 -9.99 -6.45
C MET A 33 4.80 -10.89 -6.33
N ILE A 34 5.72 -10.58 -5.40
CA ILE A 34 6.93 -11.39 -5.18
C ILE A 34 6.56 -12.85 -4.86
N ALA A 35 5.58 -13.07 -3.96
CA ALA A 35 5.15 -14.42 -3.61
C ALA A 35 4.51 -15.18 -4.81
N MET A 36 3.80 -14.48 -5.70
CA MET A 36 3.29 -15.10 -6.95
C MET A 36 4.42 -15.43 -7.92
N ASP A 37 5.42 -14.57 -8.04
CA ASP A 37 6.57 -14.82 -8.92
C ASP A 37 7.40 -15.99 -8.38
N GLU A 38 7.66 -16.06 -7.07
CA GLU A 38 8.26 -17.22 -6.41
C GLU A 38 7.47 -18.50 -6.72
N ALA A 39 6.14 -18.47 -6.59
CA ALA A 39 5.29 -19.62 -6.89
C ALA A 39 5.31 -20.05 -8.37
N ARG A 40 5.66 -19.16 -9.30
CA ARG A 40 5.78 -19.49 -10.73
C ARG A 40 7.07 -20.24 -11.05
N GLU A 41 8.14 -19.93 -10.32
CA GLU A 41 9.43 -20.61 -10.45
C GLU A 41 9.45 -21.98 -9.75
N MET A 42 8.52 -22.23 -8.83
CA MET A 42 8.40 -23.51 -8.12
C MET A 42 7.74 -24.62 -8.96
N SER A 43 8.25 -25.85 -8.79
CA SER A 43 7.59 -27.05 -9.29
C SER A 43 6.19 -27.23 -8.66
N PRO A 44 5.24 -27.91 -9.33
CA PRO A 44 3.96 -28.24 -8.73
C PRO A 44 4.12 -29.03 -7.42
N GLY A 45 3.45 -28.58 -6.35
CA GLY A 45 3.50 -29.22 -5.04
C GLY A 45 2.96 -28.32 -3.92
N ASP A 46 3.10 -28.80 -2.69
CA ASP A 46 2.60 -28.10 -1.50
C ASP A 46 3.29 -26.75 -1.29
N GLU A 47 4.61 -26.67 -1.53
CA GLU A 47 5.39 -25.43 -1.43
C GLU A 47 4.86 -24.33 -2.37
N ARG A 48 4.58 -24.69 -3.63
CA ARG A 48 3.96 -23.78 -4.60
C ARG A 48 2.56 -23.34 -4.15
N THR A 49 1.79 -24.26 -3.57
CA THR A 49 0.45 -23.97 -3.06
C THR A 49 0.51 -22.99 -1.89
N GLU A 50 1.46 -23.16 -0.98
CA GLU A 50 1.71 -22.25 0.14
C GLU A 50 2.13 -20.86 -0.34
N ALA A 51 3.03 -20.77 -1.32
CA ALA A 51 3.45 -19.50 -1.91
C ALA A 51 2.29 -18.75 -2.57
N ILE A 52 1.42 -19.45 -3.32
CA ILE A 52 0.18 -18.88 -3.88
C ILE A 52 -0.74 -18.40 -2.76
N HIS A 53 -0.93 -19.20 -1.72
CA HIS A 53 -1.80 -18.83 -0.60
C HIS A 53 -1.29 -17.58 0.12
N LYS A 54 0.02 -17.50 0.38
CA LYS A 54 0.67 -16.30 0.93
C LYS A 54 0.41 -15.07 0.06
N ALA A 55 0.56 -15.19 -1.26
CA ALA A 55 0.28 -14.10 -2.16
C ALA A 55 -1.18 -13.62 -2.08
N ILE A 56 -2.14 -14.55 -2.04
CA ILE A 56 -3.58 -14.24 -1.91
C ILE A 56 -3.85 -13.49 -0.60
N VAL A 57 -3.29 -13.95 0.52
CA VAL A 57 -3.46 -13.29 1.83
C VAL A 57 -2.92 -11.87 1.82
N LEU A 58 -1.74 -11.65 1.23
CA LEU A 58 -1.13 -10.33 1.12
C LEU A 58 -1.96 -9.39 0.24
N ARG A 59 -2.50 -9.91 -0.87
CA ARG A 59 -3.38 -9.16 -1.75
C ARG A 59 -4.69 -8.77 -1.07
N ASN A 60 -5.30 -9.69 -0.33
CA ASN A 60 -6.50 -9.40 0.47
C ASN A 60 -6.22 -8.31 1.51
N ALA A 61 -5.06 -8.35 2.17
CA ALA A 61 -4.65 -7.32 3.12
C ALA A 61 -4.50 -5.94 2.44
N PHE A 62 -3.91 -5.89 1.25
CA PHE A 62 -3.85 -4.65 0.44
C PHE A 62 -5.24 -4.12 0.11
N GLU A 63 -6.15 -4.97 -0.39
CA GLU A 63 -7.50 -4.56 -0.78
C GLU A 63 -8.33 -4.05 0.40
N ILE A 64 -8.25 -4.70 1.56
CA ILE A 64 -8.88 -4.23 2.79
C ILE A 64 -8.28 -2.90 3.22
N HIS A 65 -6.96 -2.76 3.16
CA HIS A 65 -6.28 -1.52 3.53
C HIS A 65 -6.71 -0.35 2.63
N GLU A 66 -6.75 -0.56 1.31
CA GLU A 66 -7.24 0.43 0.34
C GLU A 66 -8.71 0.77 0.55
N LEU A 67 -9.57 -0.22 0.82
CA LEU A 67 -10.99 0.01 1.10
C LEU A 67 -11.19 0.90 2.34
N LEU A 68 -10.45 0.62 3.42
CA LEU A 68 -10.57 1.34 4.69
C LEU A 68 -9.90 2.72 4.66
N CYS A 69 -8.81 2.88 3.91
CA CYS A 69 -8.02 4.11 3.87
C CYS A 69 -8.35 5.04 2.68
N GLY A 70 -8.85 4.48 1.58
CA GLY A 70 -9.14 5.19 0.34
C GLY A 70 -10.39 6.08 0.39
N LYS A 71 -11.27 5.91 1.39
CA LYS A 71 -12.53 6.65 1.48
C LYS A 71 -12.80 7.27 2.85
N ARG A 72 -12.02 8.30 3.21
CA ARG A 72 -12.38 9.25 4.28
C ARG A 72 -12.57 10.64 3.67
N GLY A 73 -13.67 10.87 2.95
CA GLY A 73 -13.86 12.16 2.26
C GLY A 73 -15.16 12.47 1.53
N ALA A 74 -16.22 11.65 1.60
CA ALA A 74 -17.51 12.05 1.03
C ALA A 74 -18.61 11.96 2.11
N PRO A 75 -19.20 13.08 2.56
CA PRO A 75 -20.44 13.01 3.31
C PRO A 75 -21.50 12.35 2.41
N ALA A 76 -22.19 11.35 2.95
CA ALA A 76 -23.49 10.99 2.42
C ALA A 76 -24.38 12.22 2.61
N THR A 77 -24.95 12.67 1.50
CA THR A 77 -25.91 13.78 1.36
C THR A 77 -26.95 13.81 2.47
#